data_AF-A0A959MAJ5-F1
#
_entry.id   AF-A0A959MAJ5-F1
#
_cell.length_a   1.000
_cell.length_b   1.000
_cell.length_c   1.000
_cell.angle_alpha   90.00
_cell.angle_beta   90.00
_cell.angle_gamma   90.00
#
_symmetry.space_group_name_H-M   'P 1'
#
loop_
_entity.id
_entity.type
_entity.pdbx_description
1 polymer ?
#
loop_
_entity_poly.entity_id
_entity_poly.type
_entity_poly.pdbx_seq_one_letter_code
_entity_poly.pdbx_strand_id
1 'polypeptide(L)'
;MKAATVNELKAELNNTSHEQLVILCTRLARFKKENKELLTYLLFESFDEQAYVEEVKKDMLEQFAMINNSSLYFVKKSLRKILRHLNKYIRYTGSAETEVKLLLFFCSTLKKSGIAFELNPVIKNMYLAQLKKIKKTLSALHEDLQYEYAKELNWLS
;
A
#
# COMPACT_ATOMS: atom_id res chain seq x y z
N MET A 1 8.09 30.51 2.67
CA MET A 1 9.02 30.13 1.59
C MET A 1 8.24 29.35 0.53
N LYS A 2 8.35 29.69 -0.75
CA LYS A 2 7.65 28.99 -1.85
C LYS A 2 8.53 27.82 -2.31
N ALA A 3 7.99 26.60 -2.31
CA ALA A 3 8.71 25.43 -2.82
C ALA A 3 8.78 25.46 -4.35
N ALA A 4 9.89 24.99 -4.92
CA ALA A 4 10.04 24.78 -6.36
C ALA A 4 9.10 23.66 -6.84
N THR A 5 8.69 23.73 -8.10
CA THR A 5 7.89 22.71 -8.77
C THR A 5 8.70 21.45 -9.04
N VAL A 6 8.03 20.31 -9.26
CA VAL A 6 8.70 19.05 -9.63
C VAL A 6 9.50 19.18 -10.92
N ASN A 7 9.02 19.98 -11.88
CA ASN A 7 9.72 20.19 -13.15
C ASN A 7 11.01 20.99 -12.98
N GLU A 8 10.99 22.06 -12.16
CA GLU A 8 12.19 22.84 -11.82
C GLU A 8 13.22 21.98 -11.08
N LEU A 9 12.77 21.20 -10.08
CA LEU A 9 13.64 20.27 -9.35
C LEU A 9 14.25 19.22 -10.28
N LYS A 10 13.47 18.66 -11.21
CA LYS A 10 13.95 17.66 -12.18
C LYS A 10 15.03 18.25 -13.10
N ALA A 11 14.83 19.47 -13.60
CA ALA A 11 15.80 20.15 -14.46
C ALA A 11 17.13 20.35 -13.72
N GLU A 12 17.10 20.79 -12.46
CA GLU A 12 18.30 21.01 -11.66
C GLU A 12 19.01 19.70 -11.31
N LEU A 13 18.26 18.65 -10.93
CA LEU A 13 18.81 17.33 -10.63
C LEU A 13 19.52 16.71 -11.85
N ASN A 14 19.02 16.94 -13.07
CA ASN A 14 19.67 16.48 -14.30
C ASN A 14 21.01 17.16 -14.57
N ASN A 15 21.21 18.38 -14.08
CA ASN A 15 22.47 19.13 -14.19
C ASN A 15 23.40 18.92 -13.00
N THR A 16 22.95 18.20 -11.97
CA THR A 16 23.70 17.93 -10.75
C THR A 16 24.64 16.73 -10.97
N SER A 17 25.87 16.83 -10.47
CA SER A 17 26.84 15.73 -10.57
C SER A 17 26.39 14.49 -9.78
N HIS A 18 26.86 13.30 -10.18
CA HIS A 18 26.52 12.05 -9.51
C HIS A 18 26.86 12.06 -8.00
N GLU A 19 28.04 12.56 -7.63
CA GLU A 19 28.47 12.65 -6.23
C GLU A 19 27.52 13.53 -5.41
N GLN A 20 27.12 14.68 -5.96
CA GLN A 20 26.15 15.57 -5.30
C GLN A 20 24.77 14.93 -5.21
N LEU A 21 24.31 14.18 -6.23
CA LEU A 21 23.04 13.45 -6.17
C LEU A 21 23.03 12.44 -5.03
N VAL A 22 24.11 11.67 -4.84
CA VAL A 22 24.22 10.72 -3.72
C VAL A 22 24.12 11.44 -2.37
N ILE A 23 24.78 12.59 -2.22
CA ILE A 23 24.70 13.42 -1.00
C ILE A 23 23.26 13.91 -0.76
N LEU A 24 22.58 14.40 -1.80
CA LEU A 24 21.21 14.89 -1.72
C LEU A 24 20.23 13.76 -1.36
N CYS A 25 20.29 12.62 -2.04
CA CYS A 25 19.47 11.44 -1.74
C CYS A 25 19.70 10.95 -0.31
N THR A 26 20.95 10.92 0.14
CA THR A 26 21.29 10.54 1.53
C THR A 26 20.70 11.52 2.54
N ARG A 27 20.73 12.83 2.25
CA ARG A 27 20.11 13.84 3.11
C ARG A 27 18.59 13.69 3.15
N LEU A 28 17.95 13.41 2.01
CA LEU A 28 16.50 13.14 1.93
C LEU A 28 16.11 11.90 2.74
N ALA A 29 16.92 10.83 2.69
CA ALA A 29 16.71 9.61 3.48
C ALA A 29 16.82 9.87 4.99
N ARG A 30 17.77 10.71 5.42
CA ARG A 30 17.92 11.10 6.83
C ARG A 30 16.81 12.04 7.30
N PHE A 31 16.26 12.85 6.41
CA PHE A 31 15.24 13.84 6.74
C PHE A 31 13.88 13.22 7.09
N LYS A 32 13.47 12.16 6.39
CA LYS A 32 12.15 11.54 6.58
C LYS A 32 12.20 10.03 6.43
N LYS A 33 11.60 9.30 7.38
CA LYS A 33 11.58 7.83 7.38
C LYS A 33 11.01 7.27 6.08
N GLU A 34 9.90 7.83 5.59
CA GLU A 34 9.26 7.37 4.36
C GLU A 34 10.14 7.55 3.11
N ASN A 35 11.05 8.53 3.10
CA ASN A 35 12.02 8.68 2.00
C ASN A 35 13.04 7.55 2.04
N LYS A 36 13.52 7.18 3.23
CA LYS A 36 14.43 6.05 3.41
C LYS A 36 13.75 4.74 3.01
N GLU A 37 12.51 4.52 3.43
CA GLU A 37 11.73 3.33 3.06
C GLU A 37 11.52 3.26 1.53
N LEU A 38 11.14 4.36 0.88
CA LEU A 38 11.01 4.39 -0.59
C LEU A 38 12.35 4.11 -1.30
N LEU A 39 13.45 4.72 -0.85
CA LEU A 39 14.76 4.43 -1.43
C LEU A 39 15.18 2.98 -1.20
N THR A 40 14.78 2.38 -0.07
CA THR A 40 15.04 0.97 0.22
C THR A 40 14.32 0.11 -0.81
N TYR A 41 13.02 0.37 -1.04
CA TYR A 41 12.25 -0.32 -2.06
C TYR A 41 12.89 -0.16 -3.45
N LEU A 42 13.16 1.08 -3.88
CA LEU A 42 13.68 1.36 -5.22
C LEU A 42 15.04 0.69 -5.48
N LEU A 43 15.94 0.67 -4.49
CA LEU A 43 17.30 0.17 -4.67
C LEU A 43 17.47 -1.32 -4.36
N PHE A 44 16.64 -1.90 -3.49
CA PHE A 44 16.86 -3.24 -2.94
C PHE A 44 15.69 -4.22 -3.06
N GLU A 45 14.48 -3.76 -3.39
CA GLU A 45 13.30 -4.64 -3.38
C GLU A 45 12.56 -4.63 -4.74
N SER A 46 12.65 -3.54 -5.50
CA SER A 46 11.91 -3.34 -6.75
C SER A 46 12.24 -4.33 -7.88
N PHE A 47 13.36 -5.06 -7.77
CA PHE A 47 13.73 -6.10 -8.74
C PHE A 47 13.00 -7.43 -8.49
N ASP A 48 12.41 -7.63 -7.31
CA ASP A 48 11.61 -8.81 -6.95
C ASP A 48 10.30 -8.38 -6.29
N GLU A 49 9.37 -7.92 -7.14
CA GLU A 49 8.04 -7.47 -6.71
C GLU A 49 7.26 -8.57 -5.99
N GLN A 50 7.48 -9.83 -6.34
CA GLN A 50 6.80 -10.96 -5.71
C GLN A 50 7.26 -11.12 -4.26
N ALA A 51 8.58 -11.11 -4.00
CA ALA A 51 9.11 -11.16 -2.65
C ALA A 51 8.64 -9.97 -1.81
N TYR A 52 8.63 -8.76 -2.39
CA TYR A 52 8.13 -7.56 -1.73
C TYR A 52 6.65 -7.70 -1.31
N VAL A 53 5.80 -8.18 -2.21
CA VAL A 53 4.38 -8.42 -1.92
C VAL A 53 4.23 -9.41 -0.77
N GLU A 54 4.96 -10.52 -0.76
CA GLU A 54 4.86 -11.52 0.32
C GLU A 54 5.34 -10.98 1.68
N GLU A 55 6.39 -10.14 1.71
CA GLU A 55 6.81 -9.46 2.93
C GLU A 55 5.74 -8.52 3.47
N VAL A 56 5.13 -7.70 2.60
CA VAL A 56 4.04 -6.79 2.98
C VAL A 56 2.83 -7.57 3.50
N LYS A 57 2.49 -8.71 2.87
CA LYS A 57 1.43 -9.59 3.35
C LYS A 57 1.73 -10.14 4.75
N LYS A 58 2.98 -10.56 5.00
CA LYS A 58 3.41 -11.05 6.31
C LYS A 58 3.30 -9.98 7.39
N ASP A 59 3.84 -8.78 7.16
CA ASP A 59 3.71 -7.64 8.10
C ASP A 59 2.23 -7.31 8.35
N MET A 60 1.40 -7.35 7.32
CA MET A 60 -0.03 -7.14 7.47
C MET A 60 -0.68 -8.20 8.37
N LEU A 61 -0.37 -9.48 8.19
CA LEU A 61 -0.87 -10.56 9.05
C LEU A 61 -0.44 -10.39 10.51
N GLU A 62 0.82 -10.01 10.75
CA GLU A 62 1.34 -9.70 12.09
C GLU A 62 0.55 -8.56 12.74
N GLN A 63 0.26 -7.49 11.99
CA GLN A 63 -0.56 -6.38 12.48
C GLN A 63 -2.03 -6.79 12.74
N PHE A 64 -2.60 -7.69 11.93
CA PHE A 64 -3.94 -8.25 12.16
C PHE A 64 -3.98 -9.10 13.44
N ALA A 65 -2.95 -9.90 13.71
CA ALA A 65 -2.85 -10.71 14.93
C ALA A 65 -2.79 -9.85 16.20
N MET A 66 -2.28 -8.62 16.10
CA MET A 66 -2.22 -7.66 17.21
C MET A 66 -3.51 -6.84 17.41
N ILE A 67 -4.58 -7.11 16.64
CA ILE A 67 -5.85 -6.37 16.80
C ILE A 67 -6.49 -6.71 18.15
N ASN A 68 -6.68 -5.67 18.96
CA ASN A 68 -7.52 -5.78 20.14
C ASN A 68 -9.00 -5.83 19.75
N ASN A 69 -9.61 -7.01 19.91
CA ASN A 69 -11.01 -7.30 19.62
C ASN A 69 -11.97 -7.01 20.79
N SER A 70 -11.49 -6.45 21.91
CA SER A 70 -12.34 -6.13 23.07
C SER A 70 -13.40 -5.07 22.78
N SER A 71 -13.17 -4.22 21.78
CA SER A 71 -14.12 -3.20 21.34
C SER A 71 -13.96 -2.89 19.86
N LEU A 72 -15.09 -2.67 19.18
CA LEU A 72 -15.13 -2.20 17.79
C LEU A 72 -14.40 -0.87 17.59
N TYR A 73 -14.23 -0.05 18.64
CA TYR A 73 -13.39 1.14 18.58
C TYR A 73 -11.92 0.79 18.30
N PHE A 74 -11.35 -0.17 19.03
CA PHE A 74 -9.96 -0.59 18.87
C PHE A 74 -9.76 -1.32 17.55
N VAL A 75 -10.68 -2.20 17.17
CA VAL A 75 -10.68 -2.86 15.86
C VAL A 75 -10.61 -1.83 14.73
N LYS A 76 -11.54 -0.87 14.72
CA LYS A 76 -11.56 0.21 13.72
C LYS A 76 -10.26 1.02 13.71
N LYS A 77 -9.69 1.32 14.88
CA LYS A 77 -8.42 2.05 15.00
C LYS A 77 -7.27 1.25 14.37
N SER A 78 -7.19 -0.04 14.65
CA SER A 78 -6.15 -0.92 14.10
C SER A 78 -6.31 -1.13 12.61
N LEU A 79 -7.52 -1.40 12.10
CA LEU A 79 -7.76 -1.59 10.66
C LEU A 79 -7.36 -0.35 9.84
N ARG A 80 -7.65 0.86 10.35
CA ARG A 80 -7.18 2.10 9.71
C ARG A 80 -5.68 2.25 9.74
N LYS A 81 -5.01 1.80 10.81
CA LYS A 81 -3.54 1.82 10.89
C LYS A 81 -2.94 0.88 9.84
N ILE A 82 -3.43 -0.36 9.79
CA ILE A 82 -3.02 -1.38 8.81
C ILE A 82 -3.21 -0.85 7.39
N LEU A 83 -4.41 -0.35 7.08
CA LEU A 83 -4.71 0.16 5.74
C LEU A 83 -3.85 1.38 5.35
N ARG A 84 -3.45 2.23 6.31
CA ARG A 84 -2.51 3.34 6.04
C ARG A 84 -1.12 2.84 5.71
N HIS A 85 -0.62 1.82 6.42
CA HIS A 85 0.67 1.19 6.13
C HIS A 85 0.63 0.50 4.76
N LEU A 86 -0.42 -0.27 4.49
CA LEU A 86 -0.62 -0.95 3.21
C LEU A 86 -0.62 0.04 2.03
N ASN A 87 -1.40 1.12 2.13
CA ASN A 87 -1.43 2.15 1.08
C ASN A 87 -0.09 2.89 0.93
N LYS A 88 0.76 2.91 1.95
CA LYS A 88 2.11 3.48 1.87
C LYS A 88 3.02 2.55 1.06
N TYR A 89 3.01 1.25 1.36
CA TYR A 89 3.76 0.23 0.61
C TYR A 89 3.32 0.15 -0.85
N ILE A 90 2.01 0.12 -1.12
CA ILE A 90 1.46 0.19 -2.49
C ILE A 90 2.01 1.41 -3.25
N ARG A 91 2.07 2.58 -2.60
CA ARG A 91 2.58 3.81 -3.22
C ARG A 91 4.07 3.75 -3.55
N TYR A 92 4.85 2.93 -2.87
CA TYR A 92 6.26 2.73 -3.20
C TYR A 92 6.40 1.96 -4.51
N THR A 93 5.54 0.96 -4.72
CA THR A 93 5.56 0.14 -5.94
C THR A 93 5.14 0.91 -7.19
N GLY A 94 4.11 1.76 -7.07
CA GLY A 94 3.47 2.38 -8.23
C GLY A 94 2.76 1.37 -9.15
N SER A 95 2.67 0.10 -8.78
CA SER A 95 2.08 -0.97 -9.59
C SER A 95 0.58 -1.13 -9.30
N ALA A 96 -0.24 -1.03 -10.34
CA ALA A 96 -1.68 -1.24 -10.26
C ALA A 96 -2.02 -2.71 -9.93
N GLU A 97 -1.20 -3.66 -10.40
CA GLU A 97 -1.35 -5.08 -10.07
C GLU A 97 -1.06 -5.34 -8.59
N THR A 98 0.04 -4.79 -8.07
CA THR A 98 0.39 -4.90 -6.65
C THR A 98 -0.66 -4.25 -5.75
N GLU A 99 -1.21 -3.12 -6.17
CA GLU A 99 -2.34 -2.49 -5.49
C GLU A 99 -3.54 -3.45 -5.37
N VAL A 100 -3.94 -4.10 -6.46
CA VAL A 100 -5.05 -5.08 -6.46
C VAL A 100 -4.72 -6.26 -5.54
N LYS A 101 -3.56 -6.88 -5.69
CA LYS A 101 -3.12 -8.04 -4.89
C LYS A 101 -3.17 -7.75 -3.40
N LEU A 102 -2.59 -6.63 -2.97
CA LEU A 102 -2.49 -6.26 -1.55
C LEU A 102 -3.85 -5.87 -0.95
N LEU A 103 -4.70 -5.16 -1.70
CA LEU A 103 -6.03 -4.79 -1.23
C LEU A 103 -6.98 -6.00 -1.17
N LEU A 104 -6.91 -6.92 -2.13
CA LEU A 104 -7.64 -8.20 -2.07
C LEU A 104 -7.23 -8.98 -0.83
N PHE A 105 -5.93 -9.08 -0.58
CA PHE A 105 -5.41 -9.77 0.60
C PHE A 105 -5.86 -9.12 1.91
N PHE A 106 -5.91 -7.78 1.98
CA PHE A 106 -6.47 -7.07 3.14
C PHE A 106 -7.94 -7.41 3.38
N CYS A 107 -8.75 -7.34 2.32
CA CYS A 107 -10.18 -7.63 2.39
C CYS A 107 -10.44 -9.10 2.77
N SER A 108 -9.69 -10.04 2.19
CA SER A 108 -9.83 -11.47 2.50
C SER A 108 -9.41 -11.79 3.93
N THR A 109 -8.34 -11.17 4.41
CA THR A 109 -7.91 -11.28 5.81
C THR A 109 -8.97 -10.74 6.77
N LEU A 110 -9.54 -9.56 6.48
CA LEU A 110 -10.62 -9.01 7.30
C LEU A 110 -11.86 -9.90 7.29
N LYS A 111 -12.29 -10.42 6.14
CA LYS A 111 -13.44 -11.33 6.03
C LYS A 111 -13.24 -12.63 6.81
N LYS A 112 -12.00 -13.16 6.84
CA LYS A 112 -11.62 -14.38 7.58
C LYS A 112 -11.34 -14.17 9.07
N SER A 113 -11.15 -12.92 9.51
CA SER A 113 -10.76 -12.60 10.89
C SER A 113 -11.81 -12.89 11.97
N GLY A 114 -13.07 -13.17 11.58
CA GLY A 114 -14.20 -13.33 12.51
C GLY A 114 -14.71 -12.01 13.10
N ILE A 115 -14.11 -10.87 12.76
CA ILE A 115 -14.61 -9.55 13.15
C ILE A 115 -15.96 -9.32 12.48
N ALA A 116 -17.00 -9.03 13.27
CA ALA A 116 -18.33 -8.69 12.77
C ALA A 116 -18.40 -7.26 12.19
N PHE A 117 -17.53 -6.95 11.22
CA PHE A 117 -17.39 -5.60 10.67
C PHE A 117 -18.61 -5.13 9.87
N GLU A 118 -19.41 -6.07 9.36
CA GLU A 118 -20.68 -5.79 8.66
C GLU A 118 -21.70 -5.08 9.55
N LEU A 119 -21.66 -5.32 10.86
CA LEU A 119 -22.55 -4.68 11.83
C LEU A 119 -22.13 -3.25 12.16
N ASN A 120 -20.90 -2.86 11.82
CA ASN A 120 -20.39 -1.52 12.06
C ASN A 120 -20.35 -0.73 10.75
N PRO A 121 -21.22 0.28 10.55
CA PRO A 121 -21.29 1.04 9.30
C PRO A 121 -19.95 1.64 8.88
N VAL A 122 -19.12 2.05 9.84
CA VAL A 122 -17.83 2.69 9.54
C VAL A 122 -16.81 1.69 9.01
N ILE A 123 -16.75 0.49 9.58
CA ILE A 123 -15.81 -0.54 9.11
C ILE A 123 -16.31 -1.14 7.80
N LYS A 124 -17.63 -1.39 7.69
CA LYS A 124 -18.28 -1.80 6.44
C LYS A 124 -18.00 -0.83 5.31
N ASN A 125 -18.19 0.48 5.52
CA ASN A 125 -17.92 1.48 4.47
C ASN A 125 -16.44 1.53 4.07
N MET A 126 -15.52 1.33 5.02
CA MET A 126 -14.09 1.24 4.72
C MET A 126 -13.77 0.01 3.85
N TYR A 127 -14.37 -1.13 4.16
CA TYR A 127 -14.24 -2.38 3.38
C TYR A 127 -14.81 -2.21 1.96
N LEU A 128 -16.05 -1.70 1.84
CA LEU A 128 -16.69 -1.43 0.55
C LEU A 128 -15.90 -0.42 -0.28
N ALA A 129 -15.28 0.58 0.35
CA ALA A 129 -14.40 1.52 -0.35
C ALA A 129 -13.16 0.83 -0.93
N GLN A 130 -12.60 -0.20 -0.25
CA GLN A 130 -11.50 -0.99 -0.81
C GLN A 130 -11.98 -1.84 -1.99
N LEU A 131 -13.13 -2.51 -1.89
CA LEU A 131 -13.71 -3.27 -3.01
C LEU A 131 -13.95 -2.38 -4.24
N LYS A 132 -14.48 -1.17 -4.03
CA LYS A 132 -14.66 -0.18 -5.10
C LYS A 132 -13.34 0.22 -5.74
N LYS A 133 -12.30 0.43 -4.92
CA LYS A 133 -10.95 0.77 -5.39
C LYS A 133 -10.34 -0.36 -6.20
N ILE A 134 -10.41 -1.60 -5.70
CA ILE A 134 -9.97 -2.82 -6.38
C ILE A 134 -10.67 -2.94 -7.73
N LYS A 135 -12.00 -2.84 -7.78
CA LYS A 135 -12.76 -2.94 -9.03
C LYS A 135 -12.32 -1.90 -10.07
N LYS A 136 -12.08 -0.67 -9.63
CA LYS A 136 -11.61 0.42 -10.51
C LYS A 136 -10.20 0.13 -11.03
N THR A 137 -9.25 -0.18 -10.14
CA THR A 137 -7.86 -0.46 -10.54
C THR A 137 -7.79 -1.71 -11.44
N LEU A 138 -8.53 -2.76 -11.11
CA LEU A 138 -8.59 -4.00 -11.87
C LEU A 138 -9.10 -3.78 -13.31
N SER A 139 -10.12 -2.94 -13.50
CA SER A 139 -10.65 -2.65 -14.85
C SER A 139 -9.65 -1.97 -15.80
N ALA A 140 -8.54 -1.43 -15.26
CA ALA A 140 -7.46 -0.83 -16.05
C ALA A 140 -6.29 -1.79 -16.30
N LEU A 141 -6.33 -3.01 -15.75
CA LEU A 141 -5.31 -4.05 -15.96
C LEU A 141 -5.60 -4.88 -17.22
N HIS A 142 -4.62 -5.70 -17.63
CA HIS A 142 -4.78 -6.65 -18.73
C HIS A 142 -5.88 -7.68 -18.43
N GLU A 143 -6.56 -8.17 -19.48
CA GLU A 143 -7.72 -9.08 -19.36
C GLU A 143 -7.40 -10.36 -18.58
N ASP A 144 -6.21 -10.94 -18.75
CA ASP A 144 -5.80 -12.14 -18.01
C ASP A 144 -5.77 -11.92 -16.50
N LEU A 145 -5.22 -10.78 -16.06
CA LEU A 145 -5.20 -10.40 -14.64
C LEU A 145 -6.61 -10.06 -14.13
N GLN A 146 -7.45 -9.46 -14.98
CA GLN A 146 -8.85 -9.23 -14.64
C GLN A 146 -9.56 -10.54 -14.34
N TYR A 147 -9.38 -11.54 -15.20
CA TYR A 147 -9.98 -12.86 -15.02
C TYR A 147 -9.46 -13.55 -13.75
N GLU A 148 -8.14 -13.54 -13.53
CA GLU A 148 -7.50 -14.13 -12.35
C GLU A 148 -8.08 -13.57 -11.04
N TYR A 149 -8.15 -12.24 -10.92
CA TYR A 149 -8.57 -11.59 -9.67
C TYR A 149 -10.08 -11.44 -9.52
N ALA A 150 -10.87 -11.55 -10.60
CA ALA A 150 -12.33 -11.43 -10.54
C ALA A 150 -12.95 -12.48 -9.61
N LYS A 151 -12.41 -13.71 -9.59
CA LYS A 151 -12.92 -14.78 -8.73
C LYS A 151 -12.80 -14.43 -7.24
N GLU A 152 -11.65 -13.90 -6.82
CA GLU A 152 -11.44 -13.49 -5.43
C GLU A 152 -12.30 -12.27 -5.08
N LEU A 153 -12.39 -11.27 -5.97
CA LEU A 153 -13.24 -10.10 -5.77
C LEU A 153 -14.72 -10.47 -5.63
N ASN A 154 -15.21 -11.43 -6.41
CA ASN A 154 -16.58 -11.91 -6.33
C ASN A 154 -16.87 -12.64 -5.01
N TRP A 155 -15.90 -13.41 -4.50
CA TRP A 155 -16.03 -14.03 -3.18
C TRP A 155 -16.05 -13.00 -2.04
N LEU A 156 -15.37 -11.87 -2.21
CA LEU A 156 -15.29 -10.80 -1.22
C LEU A 156 -16.52 -9.90 -1.18
N SER A 157 -17.17 -9.71 -2.33
CA SER A 157 -18.41 -8.95 -2.48
C SER A 157 -19.57 -9.60 -1.71
#